data_AF-A0A960BFJ1-F1
#
_entry.id   AF-A0A960BFJ1-F1
#
_cell.length_a   1.000
_cell.length_b   1.000
_cell.length_c   1.000
_cell.angle_alpha   90.00
_cell.angle_beta   90.00
_cell.angle_gamma   90.00
#
_symmetry.space_group_name_H-M   'P 1'
#
loop_
_entity.id
_entity.type
_entity.pdbx_description
1 polymer ?
#
loop_
_entity_poly.entity_id
_entity_poly.type
_entity_poly.pdbx_seq_one_letter_code
_entity_poly.pdbx_strand_id
1 'polypeptide(L)'
;MSSTHTLFRGAHTGYAFDGTEVTDGELEQIYDLMRHAPTAMNSQPLRITFVRSPEAKQRLLTHLAPGNRPKSESAPVVALLAADTDFHRHLPRLAPHLPDPAQRFADDQARESAARFNAHLQAGYFILAVRAVGLDAGPMGGFDAAGVDAEFFAGTSLRSFLVVNIGHAAPEGFRPRQPRLDWAEAVEVL
;
A
#
# COMPACT_ATOMS: atom_id res chain seq x y z
N MET A 1 18.68 7.09 15.86
CA MET A 1 17.28 7.58 15.87
C MET A 1 16.39 6.44 16.36
N SER A 2 15.39 6.69 17.22
CA SER A 2 14.54 5.60 17.76
C SER A 2 13.56 5.08 16.69
N SER A 3 13.18 3.79 16.74
CA SER A 3 12.14 3.21 15.88
C SER A 3 10.82 4.00 15.96
N THR A 4 10.45 4.50 17.14
CA THR A 4 9.26 5.35 17.30
C THR A 4 9.35 6.68 16.57
N HIS A 5 10.56 7.23 16.42
CA HIS A 5 10.80 8.44 15.65
C HIS A 5 10.75 8.12 14.16
N THR A 6 11.51 7.13 13.70
CA THR A 6 11.58 6.72 12.29
C THR A 6 10.23 6.30 11.72
N LEU A 7 9.44 5.52 12.47
CA LEU A 7 8.21 4.93 11.95
C LEU A 7 6.98 5.82 12.13
N PHE A 8 6.97 6.68 13.16
CA PHE A 8 5.78 7.43 13.58
C PHE A 8 6.03 8.94 13.74
N ARG A 9 6.80 9.35 14.76
CA ARG A 9 6.82 10.75 15.20
C ARG A 9 7.54 11.68 14.23
N GLY A 10 8.64 11.22 13.65
CA GLY A 10 9.42 11.93 12.63
C GLY A 10 8.99 11.62 11.20
N ALA A 11 8.07 10.67 11.01
CA ALA A 11 7.70 10.20 9.67
C ALA A 11 6.60 11.05 9.03
N HIS A 12 6.88 11.69 7.88
CA HIS A 12 5.93 12.50 7.11
C HIS A 12 5.45 11.77 5.85
N THR A 13 4.41 12.29 5.22
CA THR A 13 4.03 11.91 3.86
C THR A 13 4.95 12.63 2.89
N GLY A 14 5.65 11.88 2.02
CA GLY A 14 6.46 12.45 0.95
C GLY A 14 5.59 12.97 -0.19
N TYR A 15 5.84 14.21 -0.63
CA TYR A 15 5.12 14.87 -1.73
C TYR A 15 6.03 15.23 -2.92
N ALA A 16 7.34 15.24 -2.74
CA ALA A 16 8.34 15.40 -3.81
C ALA A 16 9.59 14.61 -3.44
N PHE A 17 10.27 14.02 -4.43
CA PHE A 17 11.39 13.12 -4.24
C PHE A 17 12.62 13.61 -5.02
N ASP A 18 13.82 13.33 -4.50
CA ASP A 18 15.08 13.86 -5.02
C ASP A 18 15.66 13.07 -6.22
N GLY A 19 14.98 11.99 -6.61
CA GLY A 19 15.39 11.15 -7.74
C GLY A 19 16.44 10.10 -7.39
N THR A 20 16.86 9.97 -6.13
CA THR A 20 17.72 8.87 -5.68
C THR A 20 17.08 7.53 -6.03
N GLU A 21 17.88 6.63 -6.60
CA GLU A 21 17.39 5.33 -7.07
C GLU A 21 16.87 4.47 -5.90
N VAL A 22 15.78 3.74 -6.15
CA VAL A 22 15.26 2.70 -5.25
C VAL A 22 15.57 1.35 -5.88
N THR A 23 16.45 0.60 -5.23
CA THR A 23 16.98 -0.68 -5.68
C THR A 23 15.97 -1.81 -5.52
N ASP A 24 16.16 -2.91 -6.26
CA ASP A 24 15.33 -4.11 -6.10
C ASP A 24 15.47 -4.73 -4.72
N GLY A 25 16.67 -4.71 -4.15
CA GLY A 25 16.91 -5.20 -2.78
C GLY A 25 16.13 -4.41 -1.71
N GLU A 26 15.88 -3.12 -1.91
CA GLU A 26 15.00 -2.33 -1.04
C GLU A 26 13.53 -2.71 -1.22
N LEU A 27 13.08 -2.92 -2.46
CA LEU A 27 11.70 -3.36 -2.74
C LEU A 27 11.42 -4.76 -2.15
N GLU A 28 12.40 -5.67 -2.23
CA GLU A 28 12.34 -6.99 -1.60
C GLU A 28 12.24 -6.88 -0.07
N GLN A 29 13.09 -6.05 0.56
CA GLN A 29 13.02 -5.81 2.00
C GLN A 29 11.69 -5.22 2.44
N ILE A 30 11.10 -4.30 1.64
CA ILE A 30 9.77 -3.77 1.92
C ILE A 30 8.73 -4.90 1.97
N TYR A 31 8.75 -5.81 1.00
CA TYR A 31 7.83 -6.96 0.99
C TYR A 31 8.08 -7.91 2.15
N ASP A 32 9.34 -8.25 2.43
CA ASP A 32 9.73 -9.17 3.49
C ASP A 32 9.31 -8.67 4.88
N LEU A 33 9.33 -7.37 5.11
CA LEU A 33 8.79 -6.77 6.33
C LEU A 33 7.26 -6.73 6.31
N MET A 34 6.67 -6.27 5.21
CA MET A 34 5.21 -6.07 5.11
C MET A 34 4.43 -7.38 5.25
N ARG A 35 4.94 -8.50 4.72
CA ARG A 35 4.25 -9.81 4.74
C ARG A 35 3.97 -10.35 6.15
N HIS A 36 4.58 -9.78 7.18
CA HIS A 36 4.29 -10.10 8.58
C HIS A 36 3.03 -9.39 9.14
N ALA A 37 2.37 -8.56 8.32
CA ALA A 37 1.10 -7.94 8.67
C ALA A 37 0.03 -8.98 9.05
N PRO A 38 -0.67 -8.83 10.19
CA PRO A 38 -1.73 -9.74 10.57
C PRO A 38 -2.92 -9.57 9.64
N THR A 39 -3.51 -10.70 9.24
CA THR A 39 -4.75 -10.77 8.47
C THR A 39 -5.63 -11.88 9.01
N ALA A 40 -6.95 -11.75 8.86
CA ALA A 40 -7.90 -12.79 9.22
C ALA A 40 -7.52 -14.10 8.50
N MET A 41 -7.45 -15.20 9.26
CA MET A 41 -7.04 -16.51 8.77
C MET A 41 -5.67 -16.52 8.04
N ASN A 42 -4.78 -15.56 8.32
CA ASN A 42 -3.52 -15.40 7.57
C ASN A 42 -3.74 -15.28 6.05
N SER A 43 -4.86 -14.71 5.62
CA SER A 43 -5.33 -14.68 4.23
C SER A 43 -4.45 -13.91 3.24
N GLN A 44 -3.72 -12.90 3.70
CA GLN A 44 -2.75 -12.12 2.90
C GLN A 44 -3.25 -11.69 1.49
N PRO A 45 -4.39 -10.99 1.36
CA PRO A 45 -4.96 -10.61 0.06
C PRO A 45 -4.24 -9.47 -0.67
N LEU A 46 -3.33 -8.72 -0.03
CA LEU A 46 -2.63 -7.62 -0.68
C LEU A 46 -1.73 -8.13 -1.82
N ARG A 47 -1.74 -7.42 -2.95
CA ARG A 47 -0.76 -7.52 -4.04
C ARG A 47 -0.15 -6.15 -4.29
N ILE A 48 1.12 -6.14 -4.67
CA ILE A 48 1.89 -4.95 -4.97
C ILE A 48 2.34 -5.03 -6.43
N THR A 49 2.14 -3.96 -7.19
CA THR A 49 2.79 -3.76 -8.49
C THR A 49 3.65 -2.51 -8.42
N PHE A 50 4.96 -2.64 -8.61
CA PHE A 50 5.88 -1.51 -8.62
C PHE A 50 6.01 -0.95 -10.05
N VAL A 51 5.66 0.33 -10.20
CA VAL A 51 5.77 1.11 -11.43
C VAL A 51 7.03 1.96 -11.36
N ARG A 52 8.07 1.57 -12.12
CA ARG A 52 9.38 2.24 -12.14
C ARG A 52 9.72 2.82 -13.52
N SER A 53 9.39 2.11 -14.62
CA SER A 53 9.78 2.55 -15.96
C SER A 53 9.10 3.87 -16.35
N PRO A 54 9.76 4.73 -17.15
CA PRO A 54 9.14 5.97 -17.62
C PRO A 54 7.81 5.73 -18.34
N GLU A 55 7.72 4.70 -19.18
CA GLU A 55 6.53 4.38 -19.99
C GLU A 55 5.37 3.94 -19.10
N ALA A 56 5.63 3.05 -18.14
CA ALA A 56 4.61 2.59 -17.20
C ALA A 56 4.15 3.73 -16.28
N LYS A 57 5.07 4.61 -15.87
CA LYS A 57 4.75 5.80 -15.07
C LYS A 57 3.86 6.76 -15.86
N GLN A 58 4.17 7.05 -17.13
CA GLN A 58 3.33 7.91 -17.96
C GLN A 58 1.90 7.35 -18.12
N ARG A 59 1.74 6.04 -18.32
CA ARG A 59 0.43 5.38 -18.34
C ARG A 59 -0.32 5.61 -17.02
N LEU A 60 0.34 5.36 -15.88
CA LEU A 60 -0.24 5.55 -14.55
C LEU A 60 -0.68 7.01 -14.29
N LEU A 61 0.12 8.00 -14.67
CA LEU A 61 -0.15 9.41 -14.40
C LEU A 61 -1.49 9.88 -14.97
N THR A 62 -1.95 9.28 -16.08
CA THR A 62 -3.25 9.62 -16.69
C THR A 62 -4.43 9.30 -15.76
N HIS A 63 -4.29 8.28 -14.90
CA HIS A 63 -5.30 7.82 -13.96
C HIS A 63 -5.21 8.50 -12.58
N LEU A 64 -4.15 9.28 -12.30
CA LEU A 64 -4.05 9.99 -11.02
C LEU A 64 -4.82 11.32 -11.06
N ALA A 65 -5.40 11.70 -9.92
CA ALA A 65 -5.98 13.03 -9.77
C ALA A 65 -4.93 14.12 -10.09
N PRO A 66 -5.29 15.25 -10.72
CA PRO A 66 -4.32 16.26 -11.17
C PRO A 66 -3.32 16.69 -10.09
N GLY A 67 -3.77 16.88 -8.85
CA GLY A 67 -2.90 17.27 -7.72
C GLY A 67 -1.96 16.18 -7.21
N ASN A 68 -2.07 14.94 -7.69
CA ASN A 68 -1.20 13.81 -7.33
C ASN A 68 -0.18 13.46 -8.43
N ARG A 69 -0.39 13.93 -9.67
CA ARG A 69 0.50 13.63 -10.80
C ARG A 69 1.94 14.08 -10.56
N PRO A 70 2.24 15.35 -10.19
CA PRO A 70 3.62 15.80 -10.03
C PRO A 70 4.38 15.04 -8.93
N LYS A 71 3.68 14.65 -7.86
CA LYS A 71 4.24 13.88 -6.75
C LYS A 71 4.75 12.53 -7.23
N SER A 72 3.92 11.86 -8.03
CA SER A 72 4.18 10.51 -8.54
C SER A 72 5.17 10.51 -9.69
N GLU A 73 5.19 11.59 -10.47
CA GLU A 73 6.19 11.84 -11.50
C GLU A 73 7.59 11.98 -10.90
N SER A 74 7.72 12.73 -9.78
CA SER A 74 9.00 12.90 -9.09
C SER A 74 9.50 11.63 -8.36
N ALA A 75 8.59 10.74 -7.96
CA ALA A 75 8.94 9.55 -7.20
C ALA A 75 9.71 8.54 -8.07
N PRO A 76 10.85 7.99 -7.64
CA PRO A 76 11.58 6.99 -8.42
C PRO A 76 10.74 5.72 -8.65
N VAL A 77 9.97 5.28 -7.65
CA VAL A 77 9.05 4.14 -7.74
C VAL A 77 7.67 4.53 -7.24
N VAL A 78 6.63 4.02 -7.91
CA VAL A 78 5.24 4.13 -7.46
C VAL A 78 4.66 2.72 -7.29
N ALA A 79 4.17 2.38 -6.10
CA ALA A 79 3.50 1.11 -5.84
C ALA A 79 1.98 1.24 -6.03
N LEU A 80 1.40 0.32 -6.79
CA LEU A 80 -0.03 0.09 -6.85
C LEU A 80 -0.38 -1.04 -5.87
N LEU A 81 -1.18 -0.71 -4.87
CA LEU A 81 -1.69 -1.68 -3.90
C LEU A 81 -3.10 -2.10 -4.31
N ALA A 82 -3.27 -3.40 -4.47
CA ALA A 82 -4.54 -4.01 -4.86
C ALA A 82 -4.94 -5.14 -3.91
N ALA A 83 -6.24 -5.29 -3.68
CA ALA A 83 -6.81 -6.45 -3.02
C ALA A 83 -7.07 -7.54 -4.06
N ASP A 84 -6.59 -8.75 -3.80
CA ASP A 84 -6.91 -9.94 -4.58
C ASP A 84 -8.26 -10.51 -4.11
N THR A 85 -9.31 -10.40 -4.93
CA THR A 85 -10.64 -10.94 -4.59
C THR A 85 -10.70 -12.47 -4.66
N ASP A 86 -9.68 -13.11 -5.23
CA ASP A 86 -9.51 -14.56 -5.28
C ASP A 86 -8.54 -15.09 -4.20
N PHE A 87 -8.18 -14.28 -3.20
CA PHE A 87 -7.24 -14.66 -2.13
C PHE A 87 -7.55 -16.00 -1.46
N HIS A 88 -8.85 -16.35 -1.35
CA HIS A 88 -9.35 -17.57 -0.74
C HIS A 88 -8.72 -18.85 -1.34
N ARG A 89 -8.30 -18.81 -2.61
CA ARG A 89 -7.60 -19.92 -3.28
C ARG A 89 -6.25 -20.25 -2.65
N HIS A 90 -5.65 -19.32 -1.92
CA HIS A 90 -4.38 -19.53 -1.22
C HIS A 90 -4.55 -20.04 0.20
N LEU A 91 -5.76 -20.03 0.76
CA LEU A 91 -6.00 -20.43 2.15
C LEU A 91 -5.62 -21.88 2.49
N PRO A 92 -5.73 -22.89 1.58
CA PRO A 92 -5.22 -24.22 1.87
C PRO A 92 -3.72 -24.22 2.23
N ARG A 93 -2.94 -23.31 1.65
CA ARG A 93 -1.50 -23.13 1.95
C ARG A 93 -1.27 -22.24 3.17
N LEU A 94 -2.04 -21.15 3.30
CA LEU A 94 -1.80 -20.10 4.30
C LEU A 94 -2.47 -20.38 5.66
N ALA A 95 -3.53 -21.18 5.67
CA ALA A 95 -4.30 -21.57 6.85
C ALA A 95 -4.59 -23.08 6.86
N PRO A 96 -3.56 -23.95 6.79
CA PRO A 96 -3.75 -25.41 6.66
C PRO A 96 -4.41 -26.05 7.89
N HIS A 97 -4.48 -25.32 9.02
CA HIS A 97 -5.13 -25.76 10.25
C HIS A 97 -6.66 -25.62 10.21
N LEU A 98 -7.22 -24.95 9.20
CA LEU A 98 -8.67 -24.78 9.04
C LEU A 98 -9.21 -25.80 8.04
N PRO A 99 -10.31 -26.51 8.34
CA PRO A 99 -10.98 -27.35 7.36
C PRO A 99 -11.68 -26.48 6.31
N ASP A 100 -11.47 -26.81 5.04
CA ASP A 100 -12.07 -26.18 3.85
C ASP A 100 -12.18 -24.65 3.91
N PRO A 101 -11.06 -23.94 4.16
CA PRO A 101 -11.10 -22.51 4.48
C PRO A 101 -11.60 -21.65 3.32
N ALA A 102 -11.50 -22.14 2.09
CA ALA A 102 -12.01 -21.48 0.89
C ALA A 102 -13.55 -21.43 0.86
N GLN A 103 -14.24 -22.44 1.40
CA GLN A 103 -15.71 -22.51 1.38
C GLN A 103 -16.35 -21.38 2.18
N ARG A 104 -15.64 -20.86 3.19
CA ARG A 104 -16.06 -19.71 4.00
C ARG A 104 -16.21 -18.41 3.18
N PHE A 105 -15.71 -18.40 1.95
CA PHE A 105 -15.74 -17.25 1.05
C PHE A 105 -16.46 -17.56 -0.27
N ALA A 106 -17.46 -18.46 -0.24
CA ALA A 106 -18.27 -18.79 -1.40
C ALA A 106 -19.16 -17.62 -1.87
N ASP A 107 -19.57 -16.73 -0.95
CA ASP A 107 -20.27 -15.50 -1.30
C ASP A 107 -19.29 -14.43 -1.80
N ASP A 108 -19.52 -13.92 -3.01
CA ASP A 108 -18.62 -13.00 -3.69
C ASP A 108 -18.53 -11.66 -2.96
N GLN A 109 -19.66 -11.10 -2.51
CA GLN A 109 -19.67 -9.80 -1.85
C GLN A 109 -18.94 -9.84 -0.50
N ALA A 110 -19.19 -10.87 0.31
CA ALA A 110 -18.49 -11.10 1.57
C ALA A 110 -16.99 -11.34 1.34
N ARG A 111 -16.64 -12.09 0.30
CA ARG A 111 -15.23 -12.34 -0.08
C ARG A 111 -14.52 -11.06 -0.47
N GLU A 112 -15.10 -10.24 -1.32
CA GLU A 112 -14.50 -8.95 -1.73
C GLU A 112 -14.33 -8.00 -0.54
N SER A 113 -15.33 -7.92 0.33
CA SER A 113 -15.26 -7.12 1.56
C SER A 113 -14.12 -7.59 2.47
N ALA A 114 -13.99 -8.90 2.68
CA ALA A 114 -12.91 -9.49 3.46
C ALA A 114 -11.53 -9.23 2.82
N ALA A 115 -11.41 -9.36 1.50
CA ALA A 115 -10.18 -9.08 0.77
C ALA A 115 -9.75 -7.62 0.97
N ARG A 116 -10.67 -6.67 0.77
CA ARG A 116 -10.38 -5.24 0.91
C ARG A 116 -10.01 -4.88 2.34
N PHE A 117 -10.78 -5.33 3.34
CA PHE A 117 -10.48 -5.03 4.74
C PHE A 117 -9.07 -5.49 5.14
N ASN A 118 -8.73 -6.74 4.84
CA ASN A 118 -7.41 -7.29 5.18
C ASN A 118 -6.28 -6.65 4.37
N ALA A 119 -6.51 -6.30 3.09
CA ALA A 119 -5.51 -5.61 2.28
C ALA A 119 -5.21 -4.20 2.80
N HIS A 120 -6.19 -3.48 3.37
CA HIS A 120 -5.96 -2.18 4.01
C HIS A 120 -5.12 -2.31 5.28
N LEU A 121 -5.32 -3.36 6.08
CA LEU A 121 -4.44 -3.65 7.23
C LEU A 121 -3.00 -3.86 6.78
N GLN A 122 -2.80 -4.65 5.72
CA GLN A 122 -1.48 -4.88 5.13
C GLN A 122 -0.88 -3.59 4.53
N ALA A 123 -1.68 -2.70 3.95
CA ALA A 123 -1.21 -1.41 3.44
C ALA A 123 -0.65 -0.51 4.56
N GLY A 124 -1.22 -0.55 5.76
CA GLY A 124 -0.64 0.12 6.93
C GLY A 124 0.77 -0.39 7.23
N TYR A 125 0.96 -1.71 7.21
CA TYR A 125 2.28 -2.34 7.37
C TYR A 125 3.23 -2.02 6.21
N PHE A 126 2.72 -1.97 4.98
CA PHE A 126 3.51 -1.58 3.81
C PHE A 126 4.13 -0.19 3.98
N ILE A 127 3.34 0.79 4.43
CA ILE A 127 3.83 2.16 4.69
C ILE A 127 4.91 2.17 5.77
N LEU A 128 4.75 1.37 6.83
CA LEU A 128 5.76 1.24 7.88
C LEU A 128 7.02 0.51 7.39
N ALA A 129 6.87 -0.49 6.53
CA ALA A 129 7.98 -1.23 5.95
C ALA A 129 8.84 -0.34 5.04
N VAL A 130 8.23 0.49 4.18
CA VAL A 130 8.94 1.51 3.38
C VAL A 130 9.81 2.40 4.28
N ARG A 131 9.24 2.89 5.39
CA ARG A 131 9.97 3.71 6.37
C ARG A 131 11.07 2.95 7.10
N ALA A 132 10.83 1.69 7.44
CA ALA A 132 11.79 0.85 8.14
C ALA A 132 13.04 0.57 7.30
N VAL A 133 12.88 0.46 5.97
CA VAL A 133 13.99 0.32 5.01
C VAL A 133 14.77 1.63 4.82
N GLY A 134 14.24 2.76 5.30
CA GLY A 134 14.89 4.07 5.22
C GLY A 134 14.37 4.97 4.10
N LEU A 135 13.26 4.58 3.46
CA LEU A 135 12.62 5.32 2.37
C LEU A 135 11.39 6.09 2.87
N ASP A 136 11.01 7.13 2.14
CA ASP A 136 9.80 7.89 2.38
C ASP A 136 8.61 7.33 1.58
N ALA A 137 7.43 7.37 2.21
CA ALA A 137 6.18 6.91 1.62
C ALA A 137 5.22 8.08 1.38
N GLY A 138 4.67 8.14 0.16
CA GLY A 138 3.62 9.07 -0.25
C GLY A 138 2.32 8.35 -0.61
N PRO A 139 1.53 7.83 0.36
CA PRO A 139 0.26 7.16 0.08
C PRO A 139 -0.82 8.13 -0.41
N MET A 140 -1.58 7.73 -1.43
CA MET A 140 -2.60 8.53 -2.12
C MET A 140 -3.79 7.66 -2.52
N GLY A 141 -4.99 8.06 -2.11
CA GLY A 141 -6.26 7.46 -2.57
C GLY A 141 -6.94 8.21 -3.72
N GLY A 142 -6.40 9.37 -4.14
CA GLY A 142 -6.97 10.19 -5.20
C GLY A 142 -6.51 9.74 -6.59
N PHE A 143 -7.15 8.71 -7.14
CA PHE A 143 -6.92 8.17 -8.48
C PHE A 143 -8.18 7.46 -9.02
N ASP A 144 -8.24 7.25 -10.32
CA ASP A 144 -9.26 6.44 -10.99
C ASP A 144 -8.93 4.96 -10.84
N ALA A 145 -9.54 4.30 -9.85
CA ALA A 145 -9.30 2.89 -9.58
C ALA A 145 -9.76 1.98 -10.72
N ALA A 146 -10.88 2.29 -11.39
CA ALA A 146 -11.37 1.50 -12.51
C ALA A 146 -10.41 1.60 -13.71
N GLY A 147 -9.89 2.80 -13.99
CA GLY A 147 -8.88 3.02 -15.00
C GLY A 147 -7.57 2.29 -14.70
N VAL A 148 -7.07 2.37 -13.46
CA VAL A 148 -5.87 1.62 -13.05
C VAL A 148 -6.10 0.12 -13.17
N ASP A 149 -7.25 -0.39 -12.73
CA ASP A 149 -7.58 -1.81 -12.82
C ASP A 149 -7.65 -2.29 -14.27
N ALA A 150 -8.24 -1.49 -15.17
CA ALA A 150 -8.28 -1.80 -16.60
C ALA A 150 -6.88 -1.76 -17.24
N GLU A 151 -6.03 -0.81 -16.86
CA GLU A 151 -4.72 -0.59 -17.47
C GLU A 151 -3.65 -1.58 -16.98
N PHE A 152 -3.68 -1.93 -15.70
CA PHE A 152 -2.62 -2.72 -15.05
C PHE A 152 -3.09 -4.11 -14.62
N PHE A 153 -4.39 -4.34 -14.45
CA PHE A 153 -4.95 -5.55 -13.83
C PHE A 153 -6.04 -6.23 -14.65
N ALA A 154 -6.18 -5.89 -15.94
CA ALA A 154 -7.16 -6.50 -16.83
C ALA A 154 -7.06 -8.03 -16.82
N GLY A 155 -8.20 -8.72 -16.72
CA GLY A 155 -8.27 -10.17 -16.68
C GLY A 155 -7.84 -10.80 -15.35
N THR A 156 -7.59 -10.01 -14.31
CA THR A 156 -7.22 -10.51 -12.98
C THR A 156 -8.31 -10.25 -11.92
N SER A 157 -8.14 -10.86 -10.75
CA SER A 157 -8.93 -10.63 -9.53
C SER A 157 -8.48 -9.41 -8.73
N LEU A 158 -7.48 -8.65 -9.22
CA LEU A 158 -6.91 -7.54 -8.46
C LEU A 158 -7.77 -6.29 -8.58
N ARG A 159 -8.02 -5.64 -7.43
CA ARG A 159 -8.75 -4.37 -7.33
C ARG A 159 -7.92 -3.36 -6.58
N SER A 160 -7.41 -2.35 -7.29
CA SER A 160 -6.59 -1.29 -6.73
C SER A 160 -7.35 -0.46 -5.69
N PHE A 161 -6.63 -0.01 -4.66
CA PHE A 161 -7.22 0.86 -3.62
C PHE A 161 -6.26 1.90 -3.07
N LEU A 162 -4.95 1.78 -3.30
CA LEU A 162 -3.97 2.77 -2.86
C LEU A 162 -2.79 2.87 -3.83
N VAL A 163 -2.35 4.09 -4.11
CA VAL A 163 -1.10 4.37 -4.81
C VAL A 163 -0.10 4.89 -3.79
N VAL A 164 1.14 4.40 -3.79
CA VAL A 164 2.17 4.82 -2.83
C VAL A 164 3.43 5.22 -3.57
N ASN A 165 3.80 6.50 -3.50
CA ASN A 165 5.10 6.97 -3.97
C ASN A 165 6.20 6.53 -3.00
N ILE A 166 7.33 6.07 -3.52
CA ILE A 166 8.44 5.51 -2.75
C ILE A 166 9.75 6.14 -3.25
N GLY A 167 10.60 6.57 -2.32
CA GLY A 167 11.93 7.10 -2.60
C GLY A 167 12.46 7.93 -1.43
N HIS A 168 13.53 8.69 -1.64
CA HIS A 168 13.97 9.71 -0.69
C HIS A 168 13.25 11.03 -0.99
N ALA A 169 12.50 11.54 -0.02
CA ALA A 169 11.83 12.82 -0.18
C ALA A 169 12.85 13.96 -0.12
N ALA A 170 12.72 14.92 -1.02
CA ALA A 170 13.52 16.14 -0.97
C ALA A 170 13.20 16.93 0.33
N PRO A 171 14.11 17.80 0.84
CA PRO A 171 13.85 18.59 2.04
C PRO A 171 12.54 19.39 2.00
N GLU A 172 12.17 19.92 0.83
CA GLU A 172 10.92 20.62 0.53
C GLU A 172 9.75 19.69 0.18
N GLY A 173 10.00 18.39 0.07
CA GLY A 173 9.03 17.35 -0.23
C GLY A 173 8.09 17.03 0.93
N PHE A 174 8.27 17.68 2.09
CA PHE A 174 7.42 17.51 3.27
C PHE A 174 6.57 18.73 3.56
N ARG A 175 5.41 18.48 4.16
CA ARG A 175 4.60 19.51 4.81
C ARG A 175 4.81 19.45 6.32
N PRO A 176 4.68 20.59 7.03
CA PRO A 176 4.62 20.60 8.48
C PRO A 176 3.57 19.62 9.01
N ARG A 177 3.83 19.05 10.18
CA ARG A 177 2.92 18.13 10.86
C ARG A 177 1.58 18.83 11.09
N GLN A 178 0.53 18.30 10.46
CA GLN A 178 -0.84 18.76 10.73
C GLN A 178 -1.32 18.22 12.08
N PRO A 179 -2.36 18.83 12.68
CA PRO A 179 -2.96 18.36 13.94
C PRO A 179 -3.35 16.87 13.93
N ARG A 180 -3.49 16.29 15.11
CA ARG A 180 -4.08 14.97 15.35
C ARG A 180 -5.21 15.14 16.35
N LEU A 181 -6.24 14.31 16.25
CA LEU A 181 -7.25 14.21 17.30
C LEU A 181 -6.53 13.89 18.61
N ASP A 182 -6.94 14.53 19.68
CA ASP A 182 -6.46 14.23 21.02
C ASP A 182 -7.07 12.93 21.54
N TRP A 183 -6.63 12.51 22.73
CA TRP A 183 -7.10 11.28 23.36
C TRP A 183 -8.60 11.32 23.65
N ALA A 184 -9.12 12.46 24.14
CA ALA A 184 -10.51 12.58 24.55
C ALA A 184 -11.46 12.62 23.34
N GLU A 185 -10.99 13.08 22.18
CA GLU A 185 -11.75 13.08 20.93
C GLU A 185 -11.87 11.68 20.30
N ALA A 186 -10.88 10.80 20.50
CA ALA A 186 -10.75 9.56 19.73
C ALA A 186 -10.88 8.27 20.57
N VAL A 187 -10.82 8.34 21.90
CA VAL A 187 -10.75 7.15 22.76
C VAL A 187 -11.76 7.20 23.91
N GLU A 188 -12.55 6.13 24.02
CA GLU A 188 -13.41 5.83 25.16
C GLU A 188 -12.90 4.56 25.87
N VAL A 189 -12.89 4.58 27.21
CA VAL A 189 -12.54 3.42 28.05
C VAL A 189 -13.78 3.05 28.85
N LEU A 190 -14.31 1.85 28.59
CA LEU A 190 -15.49 1.26 29.26
C LEU A 190 -15.07 0.16 30.24
#